data_AF-A0A7J2I4E7-F1
#
_entry.id   AF-A0A7J2I4E7-F1
#
_cell.length_a   1.000
_cell.length_b   1.000
_cell.length_c   1.000
_cell.angle_alpha   90.00
_cell.angle_beta   90.00
_cell.angle_gamma   90.00
#
_symmetry.space_group_name_H-M   'P 1'
#
loop_
_entity.id
_entity.type
_entity.pdbx_description
1 polymer ?
#
loop_
_entity_poly.entity_id
_entity_poly.type
_entity_poly.pdbx_seq_one_letter_code
_entity_poly.pdbx_strand_id
1 'polypeptide(L)'
;MLVNCLVTAGEAIWFFLPAYFANATPVVLGGGTPIDLGRNFLDGRRILGDGKTFRGFFLALAAGTLIGALQQRPFIGFIMSLGAMLGDMAVSFLKRR
;
A
#
# COMPACT_ATOMS: atom_id res chain seq x y z
N MET A 1 -9.57 5.63 32.01
CA MET A 1 -9.33 6.46 30.81
C MET A 1 -8.07 6.02 30.07
N LEU A 2 -6.88 6.08 30.68
CA LEU A 2 -5.60 5.74 30.01
C LEU A 2 -5.53 4.30 29.48
N VAL A 3 -5.95 3.31 30.27
CA VAL A 3 -5.96 1.89 29.85
C VAL A 3 -6.84 1.68 28.61
N ASN A 4 -8.02 2.31 28.57
CA ASN A 4 -8.92 2.19 27.42
C ASN A 4 -8.28 2.78 26.15
N CYS A 5 -7.59 3.93 26.27
CA CYS A 5 -6.86 4.50 25.14
C CYS A 5 -5.79 3.55 24.59
N LEU A 6 -5.05 2.87 25.47
CA LEU A 6 -4.02 1.91 25.06
C LEU A 6 -4.62 0.67 24.37
N VAL A 7 -5.74 0.15 24.88
CA VAL A 7 -6.45 -0.97 24.26
C VAL A 7 -6.94 -0.59 22.86
N THR A 8 -7.61 0.57 22.72
CA THR A 8 -8.10 1.05 21.42
C THR A 8 -6.95 1.30 20.44
N ALA A 9 -5.82 1.83 20.89
CA ALA A 9 -4.64 2.00 20.03
C ALA A 9 -4.09 0.64 19.55
N GLY A 10 -4.03 -0.35 20.43
CA GLY A 10 -3.63 -1.72 20.08
C GLY A 10 -4.57 -2.36 19.06
N GLU A 11 -5.88 -2.20 19.25
CA GLU A 11 -6.91 -2.68 18.32
C GLU A 11 -6.80 -1.98 16.95
N ALA A 12 -6.53 -0.67 16.92
CA ALA A 12 -6.32 0.05 15.68
C ALA A 12 -5.08 -0.46 14.94
N ILE A 13 -3.93 -0.59 15.63
CA ILE A 13 -2.71 -1.13 15.03
C ILE A 13 -2.96 -2.54 14.47
N TRP A 14 -3.65 -3.39 15.25
CA TRP A 14 -4.04 -4.71 14.80
C TRP A 14 -4.93 -4.62 13.55
N PHE A 15 -5.98 -3.80 13.56
CA PHE A 15 -6.90 -3.66 12.43
C PHE A 15 -6.24 -3.14 11.14
N PHE A 16 -5.33 -2.18 11.25
CA PHE A 16 -4.63 -1.57 10.10
C PHE A 16 -3.40 -2.37 9.63
N LEU A 17 -3.06 -3.47 10.29
CA LEU A 17 -1.89 -4.29 9.99
C LEU A 17 -1.79 -4.73 8.51
N PRO A 18 -2.87 -5.16 7.83
CA PRO A 18 -2.82 -5.46 6.39
C PRO A 18 -2.29 -4.32 5.53
N ALA A 19 -2.75 -3.08 5.79
CA ALA A 19 -2.33 -1.90 5.04
C ALA A 19 -0.86 -1.54 5.28
N TYR A 20 -0.39 -1.69 6.53
CA TYR A 20 1.02 -1.43 6.88
C TYR A 20 1.96 -2.41 6.18
N PHE A 21 1.63 -3.70 6.19
CA PHE A 21 2.42 -4.71 5.49
C PHE A 21 2.37 -4.52 3.96
N ALA A 22 1.19 -4.20 3.41
CA ALA A 22 1.08 -3.89 1.99
C ALA A 22 1.99 -2.72 1.58
N ASN A 23 2.01 -1.63 2.36
CA ASN A 23 2.84 -0.45 2.07
C ASN A 23 4.35 -0.72 2.21
N ALA A 24 4.77 -1.51 3.21
CA ALA A 24 6.17 -1.86 3.41
C ALA A 24 6.71 -2.85 2.35
N THR A 25 5.85 -3.70 1.79
CA THR A 25 6.25 -4.80 0.89
C THR A 25 7.03 -4.32 -0.36
N PRO A 26 6.59 -3.30 -1.11
CA PRO A 26 7.33 -2.78 -2.26
C PRO A 26 8.73 -2.24 -1.94
N VAL A 27 8.99 -1.81 -0.70
CA VAL A 27 10.31 -1.31 -0.29
C VAL A 27 11.34 -2.44 -0.27
N VAL A 28 10.93 -3.63 0.18
CA VAL A 28 11.83 -4.78 0.33
C VAL A 28 11.80 -5.69 -0.90
N LEU A 29 10.62 -5.89 -1.49
CA LEU A 29 10.36 -6.90 -2.52
C LEU A 29 9.91 -6.32 -3.87
N GLY A 30 9.83 -4.99 -3.98
CA GLY A 30 9.38 -4.30 -5.20
C GLY A 30 10.44 -4.27 -6.31
N GLY A 31 10.33 -3.25 -7.16
CA GLY A 31 11.17 -3.10 -8.36
C GLY A 31 10.57 -3.78 -9.60
N GLY A 32 11.34 -3.81 -10.69
CA GLY A 32 10.86 -4.28 -12.00
C GLY A 32 10.14 -3.19 -12.78
N THR A 33 9.20 -3.58 -13.64
CA THR A 33 8.55 -2.67 -14.60
C THR A 33 7.71 -1.60 -13.89
N PRO A 34 7.98 -0.30 -14.14
CA PRO A 34 7.15 0.79 -13.64
C PRO A 34 5.71 0.71 -14.17
N ILE A 35 4.74 1.03 -13.33
CA ILE A 35 3.30 1.00 -13.65
C ILE A 35 2.98 2.04 -14.75
N ASP A 36 3.68 3.18 -14.75
CA ASP A 36 3.50 4.20 -15.78
C ASP A 36 4.23 3.90 -17.09
N LEU A 37 4.96 2.77 -17.18
CA LEU A 37 5.74 2.37 -18.35
C LEU A 37 6.71 3.45 -18.88
N GLY A 38 7.21 4.33 -18.01
CA GLY A 38 8.09 5.42 -18.44
C GLY A 38 7.35 6.64 -19.00
N ARG A 39 6.01 6.63 -19.04
CA ARG A 39 5.23 7.70 -19.66
C ARG A 39 5.24 8.97 -18.81
N ASN A 40 5.25 10.09 -19.52
CA ASN A 40 5.09 11.41 -18.93
C ASN A 40 3.63 11.85 -18.98
N PHE A 41 3.25 12.70 -18.05
CA PHE A 41 2.00 13.43 -18.05
C PHE A 41 2.11 14.67 -18.97
N LEU A 42 1.03 15.43 -19.11
CA LEU A 42 0.94 16.59 -20.02
C LEU A 42 1.97 17.69 -19.70
N ASP A 43 2.46 17.73 -18.47
CA ASP A 43 3.49 18.65 -17.95
C ASP A 43 4.93 18.20 -18.27
N GLY A 44 5.10 17.09 -18.99
CA GLY A 44 6.41 16.50 -19.32
C GLY A 44 7.08 15.73 -18.18
N ARG A 45 6.45 15.63 -17.00
CA ARG A 45 6.97 14.87 -15.84
C ARG A 45 6.39 13.45 -15.81
N ARG A 46 7.12 12.48 -15.25
CA ARG A 46 6.65 11.09 -15.10
C ARG A 46 5.30 11.01 -14.36
N ILE A 47 4.39 10.14 -14.78
CA ILE A 47 3.05 10.01 -14.16
C ILE A 47 3.19 9.56 -12.70
N LEU A 48 3.91 8.45 -12.45
CA LEU A 48 4.10 7.85 -11.12
C LEU A 48 5.57 7.68 -10.73
N GLY A 49 6.48 7.56 -11.70
CA GLY A 49 7.91 7.33 -11.50
C GLY A 49 8.29 5.88 -11.19
N ASP A 50 9.60 5.60 -11.18
CA ASP A 50 10.14 4.23 -11.16
C ASP A 50 9.87 3.45 -9.87
N GLY A 51 9.55 4.14 -8.78
CA GLY A 51 9.22 3.51 -7.50
C GLY A 51 7.85 2.81 -7.46
N LYS A 52 6.98 3.04 -8.45
CA LYS A 52 5.66 2.38 -8.53
C LYS A 52 5.69 1.31 -9.60
N THR A 53 5.81 0.05 -9.19
CA THR A 53 6.04 -1.09 -10.08
C THR A 53 4.93 -2.12 -9.99
N PHE A 54 4.66 -2.84 -11.09
CA PHE A 54 3.64 -3.89 -11.10
C PHE A 54 3.95 -5.00 -10.08
N ARG A 55 5.20 -5.45 -10.03
CA ARG A 55 5.65 -6.46 -9.06
C ARG A 55 5.42 -5.98 -7.63
N GLY A 56 5.83 -4.75 -7.30
CA GLY A 56 5.59 -4.17 -5.98
C GLY A 56 4.11 -4.12 -5.63
N PHE A 57 3.26 -3.68 -6.56
CA PHE A 57 1.81 -3.61 -6.37
C PHE A 57 1.17 -4.97 -6.09
N PHE A 58 1.42 -5.98 -6.91
CA PHE A 58 0.81 -7.30 -6.72
C PHE A 58 1.35 -8.03 -5.48
N LEU A 59 2.64 -7.88 -5.17
CA LEU A 59 3.19 -8.43 -3.92
C LEU A 59 2.62 -7.74 -2.69
N ALA A 60 2.41 -6.41 -2.74
CA ALA A 60 1.74 -5.67 -1.66
C ALA A 60 0.31 -6.16 -1.42
N LEU A 61 -0.48 -6.36 -2.49
CA LEU A 61 -1.82 -6.92 -2.39
C LEU A 61 -1.81 -8.32 -1.80
N ALA A 62 -0.91 -9.20 -2.26
CA ALA A 62 -0.79 -10.55 -1.75
C ALA A 62 -0.39 -10.55 -0.26
N ALA A 63 0.60 -9.75 0.13
CA ALA A 63 1.07 -9.65 1.51
C ALA A 63 -0.02 -9.16 2.45
N GLY A 64 -0.67 -8.03 2.17
CA GLY A 64 -1.72 -7.54 3.07
C GLY A 64 -2.99 -8.39 3.05
N THR A 65 -3.33 -9.04 1.92
CA THR A 65 -4.41 -10.05 1.90
C THR A 65 -4.07 -11.25 2.79
N LEU A 66 -2.82 -11.71 2.77
CA LEU A 66 -2.34 -12.78 3.65
C LEU A 66 -2.44 -12.37 5.12
N ILE A 67 -2.01 -11.16 5.49
CA ILE A 67 -2.19 -10.64 6.86
C ILE A 67 -3.67 -10.58 7.23
N GLY A 68 -4.54 -10.11 6.33
CA GLY A 68 -5.98 -10.14 6.56
C GLY A 68 -6.55 -11.54 6.72
N ALA A 69 -6.04 -12.52 5.98
CA ALA A 69 -6.42 -13.93 6.11
C ALA A 69 -6.01 -14.50 7.48
N LEU A 70 -4.82 -14.16 7.97
CA LEU A 70 -4.38 -14.50 9.34
C LEU A 70 -5.29 -13.87 10.41
N GLN A 71 -5.89 -12.72 10.11
CA GLN A 71 -6.91 -12.06 10.93
C GLN A 71 -8.33 -12.58 10.69
N GLN A 72 -8.50 -13.66 9.93
CA GLN A 72 -9.81 -14.25 9.55
C GLN A 72 -10.70 -13.28 8.76
N ARG A 73 -10.11 -12.30 8.07
CA ARG A 73 -10.78 -11.24 7.31
C ARG A 73 -10.06 -10.96 5.98
N PRO A 74 -9.87 -11.96 5.10
CA PRO A 74 -9.08 -11.83 3.88
C PRO A 74 -9.60 -10.73 2.94
N PHE A 75 -10.93 -10.61 2.79
CA PHE A 75 -11.53 -9.58 1.95
C PHE A 75 -11.23 -8.16 2.46
N ILE A 76 -11.31 -7.94 3.78
CA ILE A 76 -10.95 -6.64 4.38
C ILE A 76 -9.45 -6.39 4.18
N GLY A 77 -8.59 -7.39 4.39
CA GLY A 77 -7.15 -7.27 4.15
C GLY A 77 -6.84 -6.86 2.71
N PHE A 78 -7.52 -7.47 1.73
CA PHE A 78 -7.39 -7.11 0.32
C PHE A 78 -7.79 -5.65 0.06
N ILE A 79 -8.97 -5.22 0.54
CA ILE A 79 -9.45 -3.85 0.35
C ILE A 79 -8.52 -2.83 1.00
N MET A 80 -8.03 -3.12 2.21
CA MET A 80 -7.06 -2.28 2.93
C MET A 80 -5.74 -2.16 2.17
N SER A 81 -5.25 -3.26 1.61
CA SER A 81 -4.02 -3.29 0.80
C SER A 81 -4.19 -2.49 -0.49
N LEU A 82 -5.33 -2.67 -1.17
CA LEU A 82 -5.66 -1.95 -2.39
C LEU A 82 -5.76 -0.44 -2.11
N GLY A 83 -6.48 -0.04 -1.06
CA GLY A 83 -6.58 1.35 -0.64
C GLY A 83 -5.22 1.97 -0.31
N ALA A 84 -4.38 1.25 0.43
CA ALA A 84 -3.03 1.71 0.78
C ALA A 84 -2.16 1.95 -0.47
N MET A 85 -2.15 1.01 -1.42
CA MET A 85 -1.36 1.13 -2.64
C MET A 85 -1.90 2.19 -3.60
N LEU A 86 -3.22 2.33 -3.72
CA LEU A 86 -3.83 3.39 -4.51
C LEU A 86 -3.52 4.77 -3.92
N GLY A 87 -3.62 4.92 -2.59
CA GLY A 87 -3.27 6.16 -1.90
C GLY A 87 -1.81 6.54 -2.07
N ASP A 88 -0.90 5.59 -1.94
CA ASP A 88 0.54 5.78 -2.15
C ASP A 88 0.87 6.18 -3.61
N MET A 89 0.19 5.58 -4.60
CA MET A 89 0.28 6.01 -6.00
C MET A 89 -0.32 7.40 -6.23
N ALA A 90 -1.45 7.73 -5.60
CA ALA A 90 -2.06 9.06 -5.71
C ALA A 90 -1.14 10.14 -5.13
N VAL A 91 -0.55 9.93 -3.96
CA VAL A 91 0.46 10.83 -3.39
C VAL A 91 1.69 10.96 -4.31
N SER A 92 2.10 9.86 -4.94
CA SER A 92 3.23 9.88 -5.87
C SER A 92 2.93 10.64 -7.16
N PHE A 93 1.71 10.56 -7.66
CA PHE A 93 1.24 11.40 -8.75
C PHE A 93 1.27 12.87 -8.32
N LEU A 94 0.66 13.22 -7.18
CA LEU A 94 0.60 14.59 -6.66
C LEU A 94 1.98 15.20 -6.41
N LYS A 95 2.95 14.43 -5.90
CA LYS A 95 4.33 14.89 -5.71
C LYS A 95 5.05 15.25 -7.01
N ARG A 96 4.53 14.83 -8.17
CA ARG A 96 5.13 15.04 -9.49
C ARG A 96 4.36 16.05 -10.35
N ARG A 97 3.22 16.52 -9.87
CA ARG A 97 2.49 17.65 -10.45
C ARG A 97 2.93 18.91 -9.72
#